data_AF-A0A962C635-F1
#
_entry.id   AF-A0A962C635-F1
#
_cell.length_a   1.000
_cell.length_b   1.000
_cell.length_c   1.000
_cell.angle_alpha   90.00
_cell.angle_beta   90.00
_cell.angle_gamma   90.00
#
_symmetry.space_group_name_H-M   'P 1'
#
loop_
_entity.id
_entity.type
_entity.pdbx_description
1 polymer ?
#
loop_
_entity_poly.entity_id
_entity_poly.type
_entity_poly.pdbx_seq_one_letter_code
_entity_poly.pdbx_strand_id
1 'polypeptide(L)'
;LPQMARATFNCRLLPDEDAAGVDRVLKEVIADPDIELARVAEPHPSPPSAVDANLFERIAEAGEPLWGRLPVRPYMSAGATDSVFLRAAGMPVFVFNGIPYDVDDDRSHGQDERIRVDSFDQSLEFTWR
;
A
#
# COMPACT_ATOMS: atom_id res chain seq x y z
N LEU A 1 -5.78 -40.81 -7.41
CA LEU A 1 -6.08 -39.36 -7.59
C LEU A 1 -6.03 -38.70 -6.21
N PRO A 2 -5.39 -37.52 -6.05
CA PRO A 2 -5.34 -36.82 -4.76
C PRO A 2 -6.76 -36.54 -4.27
N GLN A 3 -6.98 -36.75 -2.97
CA GLN A 3 -8.30 -36.61 -2.32
C GLN A 3 -8.50 -35.23 -1.68
N MET A 4 -7.47 -34.38 -1.68
CA MET A 4 -7.51 -33.05 -1.07
C MET A 4 -6.76 -32.05 -1.94
N ALA A 5 -7.28 -30.83 -2.00
CA ALA A 5 -6.62 -29.67 -2.55
C ALA A 5 -6.76 -28.52 -1.55
N ARG A 6 -5.75 -27.65 -1.49
CA ARG A 6 -5.78 -26.43 -0.69
C ARG A 6 -5.35 -25.26 -1.56
N ALA A 7 -6.11 -24.19 -1.50
CA ALA A 7 -5.76 -22.91 -2.10
C ALA A 7 -5.63 -21.86 -0.99
N THR A 8 -4.83 -20.83 -1.26
CA THR A 8 -4.77 -19.63 -0.43
C THR A 8 -4.80 -18.45 -1.37
N PHE A 9 -5.68 -17.50 -1.06
CA PHE A 9 -5.83 -16.27 -1.82
C PHE A 9 -5.79 -15.09 -0.86
N ASN A 10 -5.51 -13.92 -1.40
CA ASN A 10 -5.42 -12.69 -0.63
C ASN A 10 -6.48 -11.71 -1.12
N CYS A 11 -7.35 -11.26 -0.21
CA CYS A 11 -8.28 -10.17 -0.47
C CYS A 11 -7.63 -8.86 -0.06
N ARG A 12 -7.43 -7.96 -1.02
CA ARG A 12 -6.99 -6.58 -0.76
C ARG A 12 -8.24 -5.73 -0.55
N LEU A 13 -8.44 -5.28 0.69
CA LEU A 13 -9.61 -4.51 1.07
C LEU A 13 -9.31 -3.02 1.05
N LEU A 14 -10.29 -2.23 0.62
CA LEU A 14 -10.26 -0.79 0.84
C LEU A 14 -10.37 -0.48 2.34
N PRO A 15 -9.86 0.68 2.80
CA PRO A 15 -9.89 1.05 4.22
C PRO A 15 -11.27 1.02 4.89
N ASP A 16 -12.33 1.24 4.12
CA ASP A 16 -13.73 1.31 4.54
C ASP A 16 -14.53 0.04 4.25
N GLU A 17 -13.91 -1.00 3.70
CA GLU A 17 -14.57 -2.28 3.44
C GLU A 17 -14.72 -3.15 4.70
N ASP A 18 -15.91 -3.75 4.85
CA ASP A 18 -16.19 -4.73 5.89
C ASP A 18 -15.65 -6.12 5.51
N ALA A 19 -14.56 -6.54 6.15
CA ALA A 19 -13.99 -7.85 5.95
C ALA A 19 -14.95 -9.01 6.27
N ALA A 20 -15.86 -8.86 7.24
CA ALA A 20 -16.87 -9.88 7.53
C ALA A 20 -17.92 -9.96 6.42
N GLY A 21 -18.20 -8.84 5.76
CA GLY A 21 -18.99 -8.78 4.53
C GLY A 21 -18.35 -9.57 3.40
N VAL A 22 -17.04 -9.41 3.19
CA VAL A 22 -16.29 -10.16 2.18
C VAL A 22 -16.33 -11.66 2.46
N ASP A 23 -16.13 -12.10 3.71
CA ASP A 23 -16.24 -13.51 4.08
C ASP A 23 -17.63 -14.08 3.78
N ARG A 24 -18.68 -13.30 4.01
CA ARG A 24 -20.05 -13.70 3.73
C ARG A 24 -20.27 -13.93 2.25
N VAL A 25 -19.83 -12.96 1.42
CA VAL A 25 -19.90 -13.07 -0.04
C VAL A 25 -19.12 -14.28 -0.55
N LEU A 26 -17.92 -14.52 -0.02
CA LEU A 26 -17.12 -15.70 -0.39
C LEU A 26 -17.85 -17.00 -0.08
N LYS A 27 -18.44 -17.12 1.11
CA LYS A 27 -19.23 -18.31 1.49
C LYS A 27 -20.47 -18.49 0.62
N GLU A 28 -21.16 -17.40 0.30
CA GLU A 28 -22.35 -17.41 -0.57
C GLU A 28 -22.02 -17.80 -2.01
N VAL A 29 -20.90 -17.32 -2.55
CA VAL A 29 -20.48 -17.63 -3.94
C VAL A 29 -19.93 -19.04 -4.06
N ILE A 30 -19.17 -19.52 -3.06
CA ILE A 30 -18.63 -20.88 -3.07
C ILE A 30 -19.76 -21.90 -2.95
N ALA A 31 -20.68 -21.71 -1.99
CA ALA A 31 -21.91 -22.52 -1.81
C ALA A 31 -21.72 -24.05 -1.85
N ASP A 32 -20.54 -24.54 -1.47
CA ASP A 32 -20.19 -25.97 -1.48
C ASP A 32 -19.89 -26.42 -0.03
N PRO A 33 -20.69 -27.34 0.54
CA PRO A 33 -20.50 -27.81 1.92
C PRO A 33 -19.23 -28.63 2.13
N ASP A 34 -18.61 -29.14 1.05
CA ASP A 34 -17.36 -29.89 1.12
C ASP A 34 -16.12 -28.98 1.12
N ILE A 35 -16.30 -27.66 0.97
CA ILE A 35 -15.22 -26.66 0.99
C ILE A 35 -15.20 -25.91 2.33
N GLU A 36 -14.07 -26.02 3.05
CA GLU A 36 -13.81 -25.24 4.25
C GLU A 36 -13.09 -23.92 3.91
N LEU A 37 -13.64 -22.79 4.37
CA LEU A 37 -13.01 -21.48 4.29
C LEU A 37 -12.53 -21.03 5.68
N ALA A 38 -11.23 -20.76 5.81
CA ALA A 38 -10.62 -20.26 7.02
C ALA A 38 -9.74 -19.05 6.74
N ARG A 39 -9.76 -18.05 7.65
CA ARG A 39 -8.81 -16.93 7.62
C ARG A 39 -7.42 -17.41 8.03
N VAL A 40 -6.42 -17.00 7.25
CA VAL A 40 -5.00 -17.24 7.60
C VAL A 40 -4.47 -16.13 8.52
N ALA A 41 -4.99 -14.91 8.38
CA ALA A 41 -4.64 -13.75 9.20
C ALA A 41 -5.87 -12.87 9.41
N GLU A 42 -5.93 -12.18 10.54
CA GLU A 42 -6.99 -11.20 10.80
C GLU A 42 -6.74 -9.89 10.04
N PRO A 43 -7.79 -9.28 9.47
CA PRO A 43 -7.69 -7.96 8.87
C PRO A 43 -7.41 -6.91 9.95
N HIS A 44 -6.57 -5.93 9.62
CA HIS A 44 -6.32 -4.76 10.46
C HIS A 44 -6.96 -3.53 9.80
N PRO A 45 -8.26 -3.28 10.01
CA PRO A 45 -8.91 -2.11 9.43
C PRO A 45 -8.33 -0.85 10.05
N SER A 46 -8.03 0.14 9.22
CA SER A 46 -7.62 1.47 9.67
C SER A 46 -8.13 2.53 8.71
N PRO A 47 -8.77 3.60 9.21
CA PRO A 47 -9.34 4.64 8.36
C PRO A 47 -8.21 5.34 7.58
N PRO A 48 -8.46 5.77 6.33
CA PRO A 48 -7.46 6.50 5.56
C PRO A 48 -7.13 7.82 6.28
N SER A 49 -5.88 8.26 6.20
CA SER A 49 -5.54 9.61 6.68
C SER A 49 -6.22 10.65 5.79
N ALA A 50 -6.84 11.65 6.41
CA ALA A 50 -7.50 12.73 5.68
C ALA A 50 -6.47 13.50 4.82
N VAL A 51 -6.85 13.91 3.62
CA VAL A 51 -5.96 14.69 2.74
C VAL A 51 -5.62 16.01 3.41
N ASP A 52 -4.32 16.29 3.54
CA ASP A 52 -3.78 17.54 4.07
C ASP A 52 -3.12 18.35 2.95
N ALA A 53 -3.82 19.36 2.43
CA ALA A 53 -3.29 20.17 1.34
C ALA A 53 -1.98 20.91 1.67
N ASN A 54 -1.78 21.30 2.94
CA ASN A 54 -0.57 21.99 3.39
C ASN A 54 0.63 21.05 3.43
N LEU A 55 0.43 19.81 3.89
CA LEU A 55 1.47 18.78 3.81
C LEU A 55 1.91 18.53 2.36
N PHE A 56 0.95 18.43 1.43
CA PHE A 56 1.24 18.13 0.03
C PHE A 56 1.97 19.29 -0.66
N GLU A 57 1.62 20.54 -0.36
CA GLU A 57 2.38 21.70 -0.86
C GLU A 57 3.81 21.72 -0.30
N ARG A 58 4.00 21.40 0.99
CA ARG A 58 5.36 21.32 1.60
C ARG A 58 6.23 20.25 0.95
N ILE A 59 5.65 19.09 0.65
CA ILE A 59 6.35 18.03 -0.10
C ILE A 59 6.77 18.55 -1.49
N ALA A 60 5.90 19.30 -2.17
CA ALA A 60 6.20 19.89 -3.47
C ALA A 60 7.34 20.93 -3.37
N GLU A 61 7.29 21.82 -2.37
CA GLU A 61 8.32 22.82 -2.10
C GLU A 61 9.69 22.17 -1.79
N ALA A 62 9.72 21.07 -1.03
CA ALA A 62 10.94 20.35 -0.70
C ALA A 62 11.61 19.71 -1.94
N GLY A 63 10.80 19.24 -2.90
CA GLY A 63 11.28 18.62 -4.14
C GLY A 63 11.66 19.62 -5.24
N GLU A 64 11.14 20.84 -5.20
CA GLU A 64 11.33 21.84 -6.28
C GLU A 64 12.80 22.13 -6.63
N PRO A 65 13.74 22.24 -5.66
CA PRO A 65 15.16 22.44 -5.97
C PRO A 65 15.84 21.24 -6.66
N LEU A 66 15.26 20.05 -6.58
CA LEU A 66 15.83 18.81 -7.12
C LEU A 66 15.25 18.47 -8.50
N TRP A 67 13.95 18.68 -8.67
CA TRP A 67 13.22 18.19 -9.85
C TRP A 67 12.38 19.27 -10.54
N GLY A 68 12.42 20.52 -10.06
CA GLY A 68 11.50 21.57 -10.47
C GLY A 68 10.10 21.38 -9.87
N ARG A 69 9.18 22.29 -10.19
CA ARG A 69 7.82 22.24 -9.63
C ARG A 69 7.04 21.05 -10.20
N LEU A 70 6.81 20.04 -9.36
CA LEU A 70 6.06 18.83 -9.69
C LEU A 70 4.69 18.78 -9.00
N PRO A 71 3.67 18.17 -9.63
CA PRO A 71 2.38 17.96 -8.97
C PRO A 71 2.48 16.86 -7.91
N VAL A 72 2.14 17.19 -6.65
CA VAL A 72 2.01 16.21 -5.55
C VAL A 72 0.52 15.97 -5.29
N ARG A 73 0.09 14.71 -5.38
CA ARG A 73 -1.35 14.33 -5.30
C ARG A 73 -1.55 13.11 -4.42
N PRO A 74 -2.71 12.99 -3.73
CA PRO A 74 -3.03 11.80 -2.96
C PRO A 74 -3.04 10.56 -3.85
N TYR A 75 -2.42 9.49 -3.37
CA TYR A 75 -2.38 8.18 -4.03
C TYR A 75 -2.65 7.08 -3.00
N MET A 76 -3.49 6.12 -3.36
CA MET A 76 -3.75 4.93 -2.57
C MET A 76 -3.15 3.72 -3.27
N SER A 77 -2.10 3.14 -2.69
CA SER A 77 -1.50 1.91 -3.19
C SER A 77 -2.38 0.70 -2.90
N ALA A 78 -2.34 -0.30 -3.77
CA ALA A 78 -2.93 -1.63 -3.50
C ALA A 78 -2.09 -2.46 -2.50
N GLY A 79 -0.87 -2.00 -2.17
CA GLY A 79 0.00 -2.59 -1.17
C GLY A 79 -0.43 -2.29 0.27
N ALA A 80 0.37 -2.76 1.23
CA ALA A 80 0.21 -2.45 2.64
C ALA A 80 1.56 -2.03 3.24
N THR A 81 1.53 -1.18 4.26
CA THR A 81 2.70 -0.72 5.02
C THR A 81 2.35 -0.69 6.50
N ASP A 82 3.34 -0.51 7.37
CA ASP A 82 3.15 -0.37 8.82
C ASP A 82 2.25 0.82 9.21
N SER A 83 1.94 1.71 8.25
CA SER A 83 0.94 2.78 8.42
C SER A 83 -0.42 2.26 8.89
N VAL A 84 -0.79 1.01 8.59
CA VAL A 84 -2.05 0.40 9.04
C VAL A 84 -2.17 0.40 10.57
N PHE A 85 -1.07 0.10 11.28
CA PHE A 85 -1.05 0.04 12.74
C PHE A 85 -1.04 1.45 13.36
N LEU A 86 -0.27 2.36 12.76
CA LEU A 86 -0.19 3.75 13.22
C LEU A 86 -1.53 4.50 13.03
N ARG A 87 -2.20 4.30 11.88
CA ARG A 87 -3.53 4.86 11.63
C ARG A 87 -4.58 4.27 12.55
N ALA A 88 -4.51 2.96 12.85
CA ALA A 88 -5.37 2.34 13.85
C ALA A 88 -5.17 2.92 15.26
N ALA A 89 -3.97 3.42 15.58
CA ALA A 89 -3.67 4.14 16.81
C ALA A 89 -4.09 5.63 16.78
N GLY A 90 -4.77 6.08 15.72
CA GLY A 90 -5.26 7.46 15.57
C GLY A 90 -4.23 8.46 15.05
N MET A 91 -3.06 8.00 14.59
CA MET A 91 -2.05 8.88 14.00
C MET A 91 -2.32 9.10 12.51
N PRO A 92 -2.35 10.35 12.01
CA PRO A 92 -2.33 10.58 10.57
C PRO A 92 -0.96 10.18 10.02
N VAL A 93 -0.94 9.32 9.00
CA VAL A 93 0.30 8.81 8.39
C VAL A 93 0.21 8.91 6.89
N PHE A 94 1.26 9.48 6.29
CA PHE A 94 1.42 9.62 4.85
C PHE A 94 2.75 8.98 4.46
N VAL A 95 2.74 8.20 3.38
CA VAL A 95 3.93 7.52 2.87
C VAL A 95 4.36 8.22 1.59
N PHE A 96 5.59 8.71 1.58
CA PHE A 96 6.24 9.29 0.42
C PHE A 96 7.74 9.03 0.53
N ASN A 97 8.43 8.95 -0.61
CA ASN A 97 9.88 8.89 -0.67
C ASN A 97 10.37 9.79 -1.80
N GLY A 98 11.63 10.20 -1.72
CA GLY A 98 12.27 11.03 -2.73
C GLY A 98 13.05 10.21 -3.77
N ILE A 99 12.72 8.93 -3.98
CA ILE A 99 13.43 8.06 -4.92
C ILE A 99 12.75 8.19 -6.28
N PRO A 100 13.33 8.88 -7.27
CA PRO A 100 12.75 8.91 -8.60
C PRO A 100 13.02 7.55 -9.27
N TYR A 101 11.98 6.93 -9.81
CA TYR A 101 12.10 5.70 -10.59
C TYR A 101 11.21 5.78 -11.82
N ASP A 102 11.49 4.92 -12.80
CA ASP A 102 10.63 4.77 -13.97
C ASP A 102 9.42 3.92 -13.58
N VAL A 103 8.21 4.44 -13.77
CA VAL A 103 6.97 3.75 -13.40
C VAL A 103 6.78 2.45 -14.20
N ASP A 104 7.43 2.33 -15.35
CA ASP A 104 7.42 1.10 -16.17
C ASP A 104 8.54 0.11 -15.77
N ASP A 105 9.40 0.45 -14.79
CA ASP A 105 10.47 -0.39 -14.25
C ASP A 105 10.38 -0.51 -12.71
N ASP A 106 9.17 -0.65 -12.16
CA ASP A 106 8.97 -1.03 -10.75
C ASP A 106 9.35 -2.51 -10.55
N ARG A 107 10.39 -2.73 -9.75
CA ARG A 107 10.97 -4.06 -9.48
C ARG A 107 10.79 -4.49 -8.03
N SER A 108 9.91 -3.85 -7.28
CA SER A 108 9.64 -4.19 -5.88
C SER A 108 9.35 -5.69 -5.75
N HIS A 109 10.10 -6.39 -4.89
CA HIS A 109 10.02 -7.85 -4.67
C HIS A 109 10.48 -8.74 -5.85
N GLY A 110 11.12 -8.18 -6.87
CA GLY A 110 11.71 -8.92 -7.99
C GLY A 110 13.11 -9.47 -7.71
N GLN A 111 13.60 -10.39 -8.55
CA GLN A 111 14.95 -10.98 -8.40
C GLN A 111 16.10 -9.97 -8.53
N ASP A 112 15.87 -8.87 -9.23
CA ASP A 112 16.85 -7.83 -9.59
C ASP A 112 16.29 -6.47 -9.18
N GLU A 113 15.71 -6.41 -7.98
CA GLU A 113 15.25 -5.18 -7.33
C GLU A 113 16.44 -4.24 -7.13
N ARG A 114 16.30 -3.01 -7.64
CA ARG A 114 17.37 -2.01 -7.61
C ARG A 114 16.81 -0.61 -7.75
N ILE A 115 17.64 0.36 -7.37
CA ILE A 115 17.44 1.77 -7.69
C ILE A 115 18.71 2.30 -8.36
N ARG A 116 18.62 3.43 -9.05
CA ARG A 116 19.81 4.11 -9.57
C ARG A 116 20.55 4.79 -8.42
N VAL A 117 21.87 4.93 -8.55
CA VAL A 117 22.71 5.59 -7.53
C VAL A 117 22.34 7.06 -7.39
N ASP A 118 22.09 7.75 -8.50
CA ASP A 118 21.62 9.14 -8.49
C ASP A 118 20.24 9.28 -7.84
N SER A 119 19.33 8.32 -8.04
CA SER A 119 18.02 8.29 -7.34
C SER A 119 18.19 8.14 -5.83
N PHE A 120 19.16 7.33 -5.37
CA PHE A 120 19.47 7.19 -3.95
C PHE A 120 19.97 8.52 -3.36
N ASP A 121 20.94 9.17 -4.02
CA ASP A 121 21.50 10.45 -3.57
C ASP A 121 20.44 11.56 -3.55
N GLN A 122 19.58 11.61 -4.58
CA GLN A 122 18.45 12.56 -4.63
C GLN A 122 17.44 12.30 -3.52
N SER A 123 17.13 11.03 -3.21
CA SER A 123 16.23 10.71 -2.11
C SER A 123 16.80 11.13 -0.76
N LEU A 124 18.09 10.97 -0.53
CA LEU A 124 18.73 11.42 0.71
C LEU A 124 18.63 12.94 0.86
N GLU A 125 18.96 13.68 -0.21
CA GLU A 125 18.88 15.14 -0.21
C GLU A 125 17.44 15.63 -0.03
N PHE A 126 16.46 14.96 -0.66
CA PHE A 126 15.05 15.26 -0.47
C PHE A 126 14.59 15.01 0.98
N THR A 127 14.95 13.85 1.56
CA THR A 127 14.55 13.51 2.94
C THR A 127 15.17 14.42 3.99
N TRP A 128 16.32 15.03 3.71
CA TRP A 128 16.95 16.00 4.60
C TRP A 128 16.22 17.36 4.66
N ARG A 129 15.46 17.71 3.62
CA ARG A 129 14.75 18.99 3.48
C ARG A 129 13.41 19.00 4.20
#